data_AF-A0A0S2EUQ5-F1
#
_entry.id   AF-A0A0S2EUQ5-F1
#
_cell.length_a   1.000
_cell.length_b   1.000
_cell.length_c   1.000
_cell.angle_alpha   90.00
_cell.angle_beta   90.00
_cell.angle_gamma   90.00
#
_symmetry.space_group_name_H-M   'P 1'
#
loop_
_entity.id
_entity.type
_entity.pdbx_description
1 polymer ?
#
loop_
_entity_poly.entity_id
_entity_poly.type
_entity_poly.pdbx_seq_one_letter_code
_entity_poly.pdbx_strand_id
1 'polypeptide(L)'
;MIQGHIDFVSRSRVEGWVSSPQWPLRGARVLAFVDETCVGGGIVELFRQDLADAGVGDGFVGFRIPVALEPWHDTRLLDIRLEGSAFLLKQRRSCLALRDAQGADRRRQGREPESLSWMLSRGWIDQTQYDALRLLGLIGAHTQLLPPALSHLEPRRRCDEVAIVAAGVLEVHLLQPMALEIREDLGADSFAAMRDELREAFPAVPPVVGLWSERRGTVAVEEGAQHAGAPAASNPIEHGFGDRELLLLNLDTAPSLPRGGGAERFTAFVPCRPEV
;
A
#
# COMPACT_ATOMS: atom_id res chain seq x y z
N MET A 1 -11.19 26.69 15.90
CA MET A 1 -10.47 26.00 17.00
C MET A 1 -9.75 24.82 16.39
N ILE A 2 -8.44 24.69 16.63
CA ILE A 2 -7.65 23.56 16.14
C ILE A 2 -8.07 22.31 16.93
N GLN A 3 -8.26 21.20 16.24
CA GLN A 3 -8.65 19.90 16.78
C GLN A 3 -7.59 18.88 16.39
N GLY A 4 -7.47 17.79 17.16
CA GLY A 4 -6.57 16.71 16.82
C GLY A 4 -6.75 15.53 17.76
N HIS A 5 -6.09 14.43 17.41
CA HIS A 5 -6.10 13.20 18.18
C HIS A 5 -4.76 12.48 18.02
N ILE A 6 -4.30 11.83 19.08
CA ILE A 6 -3.14 10.94 19.04
C ILE A 6 -3.68 9.51 18.95
N ASP A 7 -3.48 8.89 17.80
CA ASP A 7 -3.95 7.53 17.55
C ASP A 7 -2.95 6.50 18.07
N PHE A 8 -1.66 6.84 18.02
CA PHE A 8 -0.60 5.88 18.29
C PHE A 8 0.64 6.53 18.91
N VAL A 9 1.17 5.89 19.96
CA VAL A 9 2.45 6.25 20.57
C VAL A 9 3.29 5.01 20.73
N SER A 10 4.54 5.07 20.28
CA SER A 10 5.57 4.07 20.52
C SER A 10 6.89 4.74 20.89
N ARG A 11 7.89 3.93 21.24
CA ARG A 11 9.23 4.45 21.57
C ARG A 11 10.00 5.01 20.38
N SER A 12 9.61 4.66 19.15
CA SER A 12 10.28 5.08 17.92
C SER A 12 9.48 6.08 17.07
N ARG A 13 8.17 6.19 17.30
CA ARG A 13 7.30 7.15 16.59
C ARG A 13 5.98 7.43 17.30
N VAL A 14 5.39 8.57 16.96
CA VAL A 14 4.04 8.99 17.33
C VAL A 14 3.24 9.27 16.06
N GLU A 15 1.98 8.84 16.01
CA GLU A 15 1.08 9.11 14.90
C GLU A 15 -0.25 9.68 15.43
N GLY A 16 -0.85 10.54 14.64
CA GLY A 16 -2.05 11.26 15.01
C GLY A 16 -2.60 12.06 13.85
N TRP A 17 -3.58 12.91 14.14
CA TRP A 17 -4.06 13.91 13.20
C TRP A 17 -4.31 15.25 13.89
N VAL A 18 -4.25 16.32 13.11
CA VAL A 18 -4.56 17.68 13.53
C VAL A 18 -5.21 18.43 12.37
N SER A 19 -6.29 19.14 12.66
CA SER A 19 -7.06 19.92 11.69
C SER A 19 -7.54 21.22 12.30
N SER A 20 -7.79 22.22 11.46
CA SER A 20 -8.42 23.47 11.87
C SER A 20 -9.46 23.88 10.86
N PRO A 21 -10.68 24.26 11.28
CA PRO A 21 -11.68 24.82 10.38
C PRO A 21 -11.27 26.19 9.81
N GLN A 22 -10.30 26.85 10.43
CA GLN A 22 -9.95 28.25 10.15
C GLN A 22 -8.69 28.39 9.28
N TRP A 23 -7.80 27.39 9.30
CA TRP A 23 -6.53 27.42 8.55
C TRP A 23 -6.15 26.02 8.06
N PRO A 24 -5.70 25.87 6.80
CA PRO A 24 -5.13 24.61 6.35
C PRO A 24 -3.81 24.36 7.12
N LEU A 25 -3.74 23.22 7.79
CA LEU A 25 -2.54 22.80 8.54
C LEU A 25 -1.64 21.87 7.74
N ARG A 26 -2.01 21.56 6.50
CA ARG A 26 -1.20 20.75 5.59
C ARG A 26 0.16 21.41 5.37
N GLY A 27 1.23 20.65 5.54
CA GLY A 27 2.61 21.13 5.47
C GLY A 27 3.10 21.83 6.75
N ALA A 28 2.24 22.01 7.76
CA ALA A 28 2.67 22.54 9.05
C ALA A 28 3.49 21.50 9.82
N ARG A 29 4.46 21.98 10.61
CA ARG A 29 5.31 21.12 11.42
C ARG A 29 4.71 20.93 12.81
N VAL A 30 4.65 19.68 13.24
CA VAL A 30 4.26 19.27 14.59
C VAL A 30 5.45 18.70 15.33
N LEU A 31 5.52 18.97 16.61
CA LEU A 31 6.61 18.59 17.50
C LEU A 31 6.08 17.74 18.63
N ALA A 32 6.76 16.64 18.93
CA ALA A 32 6.46 15.79 20.07
C ALA A 32 7.33 16.20 21.26
N PHE A 33 6.69 16.39 22.41
CA PHE A 33 7.33 16.72 23.67
C PHE A 33 7.03 15.67 24.73
N VAL A 34 8.01 15.36 25.56
CA VAL A 34 7.81 14.67 26.84
C VAL A 34 8.24 15.65 27.92
N ASP A 35 7.30 16.00 28.80
CA ASP A 35 7.43 17.14 29.72
C ASP A 35 7.78 18.44 28.94
N GLU A 36 9.00 18.96 29.09
CA GLU A 36 9.48 20.14 28.37
C GLU A 36 10.57 19.83 27.33
N THR A 37 10.89 18.56 27.09
CA THR A 37 11.92 18.16 26.13
C THR A 37 11.30 17.78 24.80
N CYS A 38 11.74 18.42 23.71
CA CYS A 38 11.36 18.02 22.35
C CYS A 38 12.05 16.70 21.99
N VAL A 39 11.26 15.68 21.69
CA VAL A 39 11.73 14.31 21.39
C VAL A 39 11.61 13.94 19.91
N GLY A 40 11.03 14.82 19.09
CA GLY A 40 10.90 14.61 17.65
C GLY A 40 10.02 15.65 16.96
N GLY A 41 10.04 15.66 15.63
CA GLY A 41 9.19 16.52 14.80
C GLY A 41 8.78 15.85 13.48
N GLY A 42 7.63 16.22 12.96
CA GLY A 42 7.05 15.69 11.72
C GLY A 42 6.17 16.71 11.02
N ILE A 43 5.72 16.39 9.80
CA ILE A 43 4.89 17.25 8.98
C ILE A 43 3.46 16.69 8.92
N VAL A 44 2.47 17.58 8.91
CA VAL A 44 1.05 17.24 8.72
C VAL A 44 0.78 17.12 7.22
N GLU A 45 0.86 15.89 6.69
CA GLU A 45 0.69 15.63 5.26
C GLU A 45 0.17 14.22 4.97
N LEU A 46 -0.12 13.42 6.00
CA LEU A 46 -0.66 12.08 5.78
C LEU A 46 -2.16 12.18 5.52
N PHE A 47 -2.60 11.55 4.44
CA PHE A 47 -4.01 11.45 4.11
C PHE A 47 -4.72 10.43 5.03
N ARG A 48 -5.93 10.78 5.45
CA ARG A 48 -6.82 9.96 6.26
C ARG A 48 -8.25 10.02 5.72
N GLN A 49 -8.69 8.91 5.13
CA GLN A 49 -10.03 8.82 4.56
C GLN A 49 -11.13 8.92 5.63
N ASP A 50 -10.96 8.30 6.80
CA ASP A 50 -11.96 8.36 7.87
C ASP A 50 -12.25 9.80 8.36
N LEU A 51 -11.26 10.68 8.26
CA LEU A 51 -11.40 12.10 8.59
C LEU A 51 -11.89 12.93 7.41
N ALA A 52 -11.52 12.56 6.18
CA ALA A 52 -12.08 13.16 4.97
C ALA A 52 -13.60 12.91 4.88
N ASP A 53 -14.04 11.68 5.14
CA ASP A 53 -15.44 11.26 5.18
C ASP A 53 -16.22 11.98 6.29
N ALA A 54 -15.56 12.26 7.41
CA ALA A 54 -16.12 13.05 8.51
C ALA A 54 -16.14 14.58 8.24
N GLY A 55 -15.63 15.02 7.08
CA GLY A 55 -15.56 16.44 6.69
C GLY A 55 -14.50 17.25 7.46
N VAL A 56 -13.46 16.58 7.97
CA VAL A 56 -12.40 17.20 8.76
C VAL A 56 -11.24 17.62 7.84
N GLY A 57 -11.16 18.92 7.55
CA GLY A 57 -10.10 19.48 6.69
C GLY A 57 -10.21 19.01 5.24
N ASP A 58 -9.07 18.82 4.57
CA ASP A 58 -8.96 18.28 3.20
C ASP A 58 -8.57 16.79 3.18
N GLY A 59 -8.69 16.11 4.32
CA GLY A 59 -8.23 14.73 4.51
C GLY A 59 -6.72 14.59 4.76
N PHE A 60 -5.89 15.59 4.44
CA PHE A 60 -4.44 15.59 4.68
C PHE A 60 -4.09 16.18 6.05
N VAL A 61 -4.68 15.56 7.07
CA VAL A 61 -4.63 16.05 8.45
C VAL A 61 -3.79 15.15 9.35
N GLY A 62 -3.29 14.02 8.84
CA GLY A 62 -2.46 13.08 9.58
C GLY A 62 -1.01 13.53 9.72
N PHE A 63 -0.37 13.14 10.82
CA PHE A 63 1.06 13.32 11.06
C PHE A 63 1.71 12.04 11.55
N ARG A 64 3.01 11.89 11.24
CA ARG A 64 3.89 10.85 11.79
C ARG A 64 5.19 11.50 12.23
N ILE A 65 5.51 11.36 13.51
CA ILE A 65 6.68 11.96 14.13
C ILE A 65 7.62 10.83 14.55
N PRO A 66 8.82 10.69 13.96
CA PRO A 66 9.85 9.83 14.53
C PRO A 66 10.27 10.41 15.89
N VAL A 67 10.30 9.57 16.93
CA VAL A 67 10.72 9.96 18.28
C VAL A 67 11.76 8.98 18.79
N ALA A 68 12.68 9.45 19.62
CA ALA A 68 13.59 8.58 20.37
C ALA A 68 13.26 8.69 21.85
N LEU A 69 12.40 7.80 22.34
CA LEU A 69 12.00 7.80 23.74
C LEU A 69 12.88 6.87 24.56
N GLU A 70 13.56 7.45 25.56
CA GLU A 70 14.29 6.70 26.57
C GLU A 70 13.38 5.74 27.37
N PRO A 71 13.93 4.64 27.91
CA PRO A 71 13.15 3.61 28.60
C PRO A 71 12.30 4.10 29.78
N TRP A 72 12.69 5.22 30.40
CA TRP A 72 12.02 5.83 31.55
C TRP A 72 11.02 6.94 31.18
N HIS A 73 10.92 7.34 29.91
CA HIS A 73 9.90 8.30 29.49
C HIS A 73 8.51 7.69 29.57
N ASP A 74 7.60 8.34 30.30
CA ASP A 74 6.19 7.95 30.29
C ASP A 74 5.53 8.47 29.01
N THR A 75 5.22 7.55 28.10
CA THR A 75 4.54 7.83 26.84
C THR A 75 3.15 8.44 27.02
N ARG A 76 2.57 8.37 28.23
CA ARG A 76 1.29 9.02 28.58
C ARG A 76 1.43 10.52 28.84
N LEU A 77 2.65 11.01 29.06
CA LEU A 77 2.96 12.43 29.24
C LEU A 77 3.40 13.10 27.93
N LEU A 78 3.23 12.41 26.80
CA LEU A 78 3.60 12.93 25.50
C LEU A 78 2.55 13.92 25.00
N ASP A 79 3.00 15.12 24.69
CA ASP A 79 2.19 16.21 24.17
C ASP A 79 2.65 16.57 22.76
N ILE A 80 1.70 16.83 21.85
CA ILE A 80 2.00 17.31 20.50
C ILE A 80 1.75 18.81 20.44
N ARG A 81 2.73 19.58 19.98
CA ARG A 81 2.65 21.03 19.79
C ARG A 81 2.77 21.35 18.31
N LEU A 82 1.96 22.31 17.83
CA LEU A 82 2.12 22.84 16.48
C LEU A 82 3.22 23.92 16.52
N GLU A 83 4.22 23.80 15.65
CA GLU A 83 5.34 24.74 15.63
C GLU A 83 4.86 26.17 15.31
N GLY A 84 5.30 27.14 16.13
CA GLY A 84 4.89 28.54 15.98
C GLY A 84 3.47 28.85 16.49
N SER A 85 2.81 27.91 17.17
CA SER A 85 1.46 28.09 17.72
C SER A 85 1.39 27.71 19.20
N ALA A 86 0.42 28.29 19.91
CA ALA A 86 0.09 27.93 21.30
C ALA A 86 -0.78 26.66 21.40
N PHE A 87 -1.05 25.98 20.27
CA PHE A 87 -1.83 24.75 20.27
C PHE A 87 -1.06 23.59 20.93
N LEU A 88 -1.71 22.99 21.92
CA LEU A 88 -1.24 21.81 22.65
C LEU A 88 -2.28 20.71 22.55
N LEU A 89 -1.91 19.58 21.98
CA LEU A 89 -2.70 18.36 21.98
C LEU A 89 -2.17 17.41 23.06
N LYS A 90 -2.93 17.29 24.14
CA LYS A 90 -2.63 16.46 25.31
C LYS A 90 -3.72 15.43 25.53
N GLN A 91 -3.39 14.14 25.44
CA GLN A 91 -4.38 13.06 25.50
C GLN A 91 -4.15 12.12 26.69
N ARG A 92 -5.10 12.10 27.64
CA ARG A 92 -5.02 11.31 28.89
C ARG A 92 -5.11 9.78 28.73
N ARG A 93 -5.47 9.28 27.54
CA ARG A 93 -5.73 7.85 27.25
C ARG A 93 -5.20 7.42 25.88
N SER A 94 -3.97 7.77 25.53
CA SER A 94 -3.30 7.21 24.35
C SER A 94 -3.18 5.68 24.55
N CYS A 95 -3.92 4.89 23.77
CA CYS A 95 -3.91 3.44 23.89
C CYS A 95 -2.62 2.91 23.24
N LEU A 96 -1.76 2.26 24.03
CA LEU A 96 -0.64 1.47 23.50
C LEU A 96 -1.24 0.26 22.76
N ALA A 97 -1.48 0.40 21.46
CA ALA A 97 -2.00 -0.70 20.66
C ALA A 97 -0.93 -1.81 20.52
N LEU A 98 -1.31 -3.03 20.91
CA LEU A 98 -0.58 -4.26 20.64
C LEU A 98 -0.28 -4.42 19.15
N ARG A 99 0.85 -5.07 18.84
CA ARG A 99 1.48 -5.15 17.51
C ARG A 99 0.57 -5.62 16.37
N ASP A 100 -0.50 -6.35 16.66
CA ASP A 100 -1.36 -6.97 15.64
C ASP A 100 -2.50 -6.07 15.13
N ALA A 101 -2.87 -5.03 15.88
CA ALA A 101 -3.78 -3.98 15.39
C ALA A 101 -3.13 -3.08 14.31
N GLN A 102 -1.82 -3.26 14.04
CA GLN A 102 -1.00 -2.46 13.13
C GLN A 102 -1.13 -2.86 11.64
N GLY A 103 -1.75 -4.01 11.33
CA GLY A 103 -1.75 -4.58 9.98
C GLY A 103 -2.90 -4.11 9.08
N ALA A 104 -4.13 -4.07 9.59
CA ALA A 104 -5.31 -3.85 8.75
C ALA A 104 -5.43 -2.41 8.23
N ASP A 105 -5.10 -1.43 9.07
CA ASP A 105 -5.24 0.00 8.74
C ASP A 105 -4.13 0.48 7.79
N ARG A 106 -2.90 -0.06 7.93
CA ARG A 106 -1.79 0.20 6.99
C ARG A 106 -1.94 -0.49 5.63
N ARG A 107 -2.67 -1.60 5.56
CA ARG A 107 -2.96 -2.26 4.28
C ARG A 107 -3.85 -1.38 3.38
N ARG A 108 -4.60 -0.44 3.96
CA ARG A 108 -5.54 0.44 3.25
C ARG A 108 -4.98 1.82 2.92
N GLN A 109 -4.14 2.38 3.80
CA GLN A 109 -3.56 3.72 3.63
C GLN A 109 -2.89 3.91 2.26
N GLY A 110 -3.34 4.93 1.51
CA GLY A 110 -2.78 5.33 0.21
C GLY A 110 -3.28 4.54 -1.00
N ARG A 111 -4.12 3.52 -0.82
CA ARG A 111 -4.67 2.68 -1.91
C ARG A 111 -6.18 2.84 -2.11
N GLU A 112 -6.79 3.75 -1.36
CA GLU A 112 -8.22 4.05 -1.44
C GLU A 112 -8.53 4.90 -2.69
N PRO A 113 -9.73 4.76 -3.30
CA PRO A 113 -10.07 5.43 -4.56
C PRO A 113 -9.84 6.94 -4.55
N GLU A 114 -10.08 7.59 -3.40
CA GLU A 114 -9.90 9.03 -3.22
C GLU A 114 -8.42 9.43 -3.13
N SER A 115 -7.62 8.64 -2.40
CA SER A 115 -6.16 8.81 -2.35
C SER A 115 -5.57 8.70 -3.75
N LEU A 116 -5.97 7.67 -4.50
CA LEU A 116 -5.50 7.42 -5.87
C LEU A 116 -5.94 8.55 -6.82
N SER A 117 -7.19 9.02 -6.71
CA SER A 117 -7.70 10.14 -7.51
C SER A 117 -6.92 11.44 -7.24
N TRP A 118 -6.56 11.67 -5.98
CA TRP A 118 -5.72 12.80 -5.60
C TRP A 118 -4.29 12.67 -6.16
N MET A 119 -3.66 11.50 -6.05
CA MET A 119 -2.33 11.23 -6.59
C MET A 119 -2.29 11.46 -8.11
N LEU A 120 -3.33 11.00 -8.82
CA LEU A 120 -3.51 11.24 -10.26
C LEU A 120 -3.63 12.75 -10.56
N SER A 121 -4.43 13.49 -9.78
CA SER A 121 -4.60 14.95 -9.97
C SER A 121 -3.32 15.76 -9.77
N ARG A 122 -2.35 15.22 -9.02
CA ARG A 122 -1.03 15.83 -8.77
C ARG A 122 0.05 15.33 -9.72
N GLY A 123 -0.27 14.41 -10.62
CA GLY A 123 0.68 13.79 -11.55
C GLY A 123 1.70 12.88 -10.86
N TRP A 124 1.40 12.37 -9.67
CA TRP A 124 2.26 11.43 -8.96
C TRP A 124 2.15 10.01 -9.52
N ILE A 125 1.00 9.71 -10.12
CA ILE A 125 0.73 8.48 -10.84
C ILE A 125 0.06 8.83 -12.16
N ASP A 126 0.23 7.98 -13.15
CA ASP A 126 -0.50 8.08 -14.42
C ASP A 126 -1.85 7.34 -14.36
N GLN A 127 -2.62 7.44 -15.44
CA GLN A 127 -3.93 6.80 -15.55
C GLN A 127 -3.84 5.27 -15.46
N THR A 128 -2.78 4.68 -16.01
CA THR A 128 -2.58 3.23 -16.02
C THR A 128 -2.30 2.70 -14.62
N GLN A 129 -1.42 3.38 -13.87
CA GLN A 129 -1.16 3.09 -12.46
C GLN A 129 -2.42 3.28 -11.60
N TYR A 130 -3.20 4.35 -11.83
CA TYR A 130 -4.46 4.57 -11.14
C TYR A 130 -5.45 3.40 -11.33
N ASP A 131 -5.68 3.00 -12.59
CA ASP A 131 -6.62 1.92 -12.91
C ASP A 131 -6.16 0.58 -12.32
N ALA A 132 -4.85 0.30 -12.38
CA ALA A 132 -4.26 -0.90 -11.81
C ALA A 132 -4.43 -0.96 -10.28
N LEU A 133 -4.04 0.09 -9.56
CA LEU A 133 -4.15 0.15 -8.09
C LEU A 133 -5.60 0.08 -7.62
N ARG A 134 -6.50 0.75 -8.34
CA ARG A 134 -7.93 0.72 -8.04
C ARG A 134 -8.52 -0.68 -8.21
N LEU A 135 -8.22 -1.36 -9.32
CA LEU A 135 -8.74 -2.71 -9.58
C LEU A 135 -8.11 -3.77 -8.67
N LEU A 136 -6.83 -3.61 -8.29
CA LEU A 136 -6.19 -4.43 -7.25
C LEU A 136 -6.87 -4.26 -5.89
N GLY A 137 -7.32 -3.06 -5.53
CA GLY A 137 -8.07 -2.84 -4.28
C GLY A 137 -9.49 -3.41 -4.30
N LEU A 138 -10.14 -3.38 -5.48
CA LEU A 138 -11.55 -3.80 -5.63
C LEU A 138 -11.70 -5.31 -5.83
N ILE A 139 -10.99 -5.85 -6.82
CA ILE A 139 -11.14 -7.23 -7.33
C ILE A 139 -9.93 -8.09 -6.96
N GLY A 140 -8.77 -7.45 -6.71
CA GLY A 140 -7.53 -8.16 -6.39
C GLY A 140 -6.74 -8.64 -7.61
N ALA A 141 -7.17 -8.25 -8.81
CA ALA A 141 -6.46 -8.54 -10.04
C ALA A 141 -6.67 -7.41 -11.06
N HIS A 142 -5.64 -7.15 -11.87
CA HIS A 142 -5.70 -6.20 -12.97
C HIS A 142 -4.89 -6.70 -14.16
N THR A 143 -5.54 -6.85 -15.31
CA THR A 143 -4.86 -7.15 -16.58
C THR A 143 -4.54 -5.85 -17.31
N GLN A 144 -3.25 -5.59 -17.49
CA GLN A 144 -2.74 -4.44 -18.22
C GLN A 144 -2.29 -4.86 -19.63
N LEU A 145 -2.76 -4.13 -20.64
CA LEU A 145 -2.30 -4.32 -22.02
C LEU A 145 -0.92 -3.70 -22.22
N LEU A 146 -0.01 -4.50 -22.76
CA LEU A 146 1.35 -4.11 -23.08
C LEU A 146 1.42 -3.33 -24.40
N PRO A 147 2.37 -2.39 -24.53
CA PRO A 147 2.58 -1.64 -25.76
C PRO A 147 2.83 -2.57 -26.97
N PRO A 148 2.23 -2.30 -28.15
CA PRO A 148 2.40 -3.13 -29.34
C PRO A 148 3.86 -3.34 -29.76
N ALA A 149 4.71 -2.35 -29.49
CA ALA A 149 6.12 -2.40 -29.83
C ALA A 149 6.86 -3.57 -29.15
N LEU A 150 6.43 -3.97 -27.95
CA LEU A 150 7.06 -5.08 -27.23
C LEU A 150 6.90 -6.42 -27.93
N SER A 151 5.83 -6.60 -28.72
CA SER A 151 5.54 -7.83 -29.48
C SER A 151 6.56 -8.13 -30.59
N HIS A 152 7.43 -7.18 -30.93
CA HIS A 152 8.50 -7.37 -31.93
C HIS A 152 9.86 -7.68 -31.29
N LEU A 153 9.97 -7.59 -29.97
CA LEU A 153 11.20 -7.88 -29.25
C LEU A 153 11.41 -9.38 -29.11
N GLU A 154 12.68 -9.78 -29.08
CA GLU A 154 13.14 -11.11 -28.65
C GLU A 154 12.56 -11.46 -27.27
N PRO A 155 12.24 -12.74 -26.99
CA PRO A 155 11.51 -13.12 -25.78
C PRO A 155 12.11 -12.63 -24.46
N ARG A 156 13.43 -12.76 -24.29
CA ARG A 156 14.14 -12.28 -23.08
C ARG A 156 14.03 -10.76 -22.91
N ARG A 157 14.31 -10.01 -23.99
CA ARG A 157 14.16 -8.54 -24.00
C ARG A 157 12.72 -8.13 -23.69
N ARG A 158 11.74 -8.84 -24.23
CA ARG A 158 10.33 -8.60 -23.93
C ARG A 158 10.04 -8.81 -22.45
N CYS A 159 10.53 -9.91 -21.86
CA CYS A 159 10.38 -10.19 -20.43
C CYS A 159 10.95 -9.06 -19.57
N ASP A 160 12.15 -8.56 -19.90
CA ASP A 160 12.79 -7.44 -19.20
C ASP A 160 11.92 -6.16 -19.25
N GLU A 161 11.38 -5.83 -20.42
CA GLU A 161 10.50 -4.66 -20.59
C GLU A 161 9.18 -4.83 -19.82
N VAL A 162 8.61 -6.03 -19.80
CA VAL A 162 7.41 -6.32 -18.99
C VAL A 162 7.71 -6.20 -17.50
N ALA A 163 8.90 -6.62 -17.05
CA ALA A 163 9.34 -6.46 -15.67
C ALA A 163 9.40 -4.99 -15.26
N ILE A 164 9.89 -4.09 -16.15
CA ILE A 164 9.91 -2.64 -15.92
C ILE A 164 8.48 -2.09 -15.76
N VAL A 165 7.55 -2.53 -16.61
CA VAL A 165 6.13 -2.14 -16.51
C VAL A 165 5.52 -2.62 -15.19
N ALA A 166 5.80 -3.86 -14.79
CA ALA A 166 5.34 -4.41 -13.51
C ALA A 166 5.92 -3.65 -12.31
N ALA A 167 7.23 -3.35 -12.33
CA ALA A 167 7.91 -2.58 -11.29
C ALA A 167 7.23 -1.22 -11.05
N GLY A 168 6.92 -0.49 -12.13
CA GLY A 168 6.30 0.83 -12.03
C GLY A 168 4.95 0.85 -11.30
N VAL A 169 4.17 -0.24 -11.34
CA VAL A 169 2.93 -0.34 -10.55
C VAL A 169 3.21 -0.87 -9.15
N LEU A 170 4.09 -1.87 -9.01
CA LEU A 170 4.42 -2.50 -7.73
C LEU A 170 5.12 -1.53 -6.75
N GLU A 171 5.96 -0.62 -7.25
CA GLU A 171 6.60 0.43 -6.46
C GLU A 171 5.55 1.35 -5.81
N VAL A 172 4.59 1.82 -6.60
CA VAL A 172 3.50 2.66 -6.11
C VAL A 172 2.58 1.87 -5.19
N HIS A 173 2.30 0.60 -5.50
CA HIS A 173 1.53 -0.28 -4.61
C HIS A 173 2.20 -0.40 -3.24
N LEU A 174 3.52 -0.58 -3.19
CA LEU A 174 4.24 -0.80 -1.94
C LEU A 174 4.48 0.48 -1.13
N LEU A 175 4.50 1.66 -1.79
CA LEU A 175 4.84 2.96 -1.20
C LEU A 175 6.16 2.95 -0.40
N GLN A 176 7.09 2.07 -0.77
CA GLN A 176 8.39 1.91 -0.12
C GLN A 176 9.41 1.36 -1.13
N PRO A 177 10.72 1.54 -0.89
CA PRO A 177 11.76 0.98 -1.76
C PRO A 177 11.64 -0.54 -1.90
N MET A 178 11.75 -1.03 -3.13
CA MET A 178 11.67 -2.45 -3.47
C MET A 178 12.70 -2.78 -4.56
N ALA A 179 13.18 -4.02 -4.55
CA ALA A 179 13.78 -4.64 -5.72
C ALA A 179 12.76 -5.56 -6.36
N LEU A 180 12.96 -5.89 -7.64
CA LEU A 180 12.11 -6.80 -8.38
C LEU A 180 12.90 -8.05 -8.77
N GLU A 181 12.42 -9.20 -8.33
CA GLU A 181 12.96 -10.50 -8.71
C GLU A 181 12.13 -11.09 -9.86
N ILE A 182 12.81 -11.57 -10.91
CA ILE A 182 12.19 -12.26 -12.04
C ILE A 182 12.35 -13.76 -11.82
N ARG A 183 11.23 -14.47 -11.65
CA ARG A 183 11.19 -15.91 -11.41
C ARG A 183 10.50 -16.62 -12.57
N GLU A 184 11.23 -17.49 -13.27
CA GLU A 184 10.77 -18.17 -14.50
C GLU A 184 10.31 -19.61 -14.22
N ASP A 185 9.59 -20.19 -15.20
CA ASP A 185 9.10 -21.58 -15.20
C ASP A 185 8.25 -21.97 -13.96
N LEU A 186 7.47 -21.02 -13.44
CA LEU A 186 6.61 -21.22 -12.29
C LEU A 186 5.25 -21.81 -12.66
N GLY A 187 4.65 -22.56 -11.73
CA GLY A 187 3.29 -23.10 -11.82
C GLY A 187 2.37 -22.61 -10.69
N ALA A 188 1.13 -23.07 -10.69
CA ALA A 188 0.12 -22.66 -9.70
C ALA A 188 0.51 -23.01 -8.24
N ASP A 189 1.32 -24.04 -8.05
CA ASP A 189 1.88 -24.47 -6.76
C ASP A 189 2.81 -23.41 -6.14
N SER A 190 3.35 -22.50 -6.95
CA SER A 190 4.26 -21.44 -6.49
C SER A 190 3.54 -20.26 -5.82
N PHE A 191 2.22 -20.10 -5.99
CA PHE A 191 1.49 -18.94 -5.46
C PHE A 191 1.52 -18.86 -3.94
N ALA A 192 1.35 -20.00 -3.25
CA ALA A 192 1.35 -20.02 -1.78
C ALA A 192 2.71 -19.61 -1.21
N ALA A 193 3.81 -20.12 -1.78
CA ALA A 193 5.16 -19.78 -1.35
C ALA A 193 5.47 -18.29 -1.56
N MET A 194 5.14 -17.72 -2.73
CA MET A 194 5.33 -16.29 -3.01
C MET A 194 4.50 -15.41 -2.07
N ARG A 195 3.27 -15.81 -1.76
CA ARG A 195 2.41 -15.07 -0.83
C ARG A 195 3.03 -15.01 0.56
N ASP A 196 3.49 -16.14 1.06
CA ASP A 196 4.04 -16.23 2.42
C ASP A 196 5.35 -15.45 2.54
N GLU A 197 6.21 -15.51 1.53
CA GLU A 197 7.43 -14.69 1.42
C GLU A 197 7.12 -13.19 1.39
N LEU A 198 6.16 -12.75 0.56
CA LEU A 198 5.76 -11.35 0.49
C LEU A 198 5.15 -10.85 1.81
N ARG A 199 4.44 -11.71 2.54
CA ARG A 199 3.92 -11.36 3.87
C ARG A 199 5.03 -11.18 4.89
N GLU A 200 6.10 -11.95 4.79
CA GLU A 200 7.29 -11.79 5.64
C GLU A 200 8.06 -10.50 5.28
N ALA A 201 8.27 -10.27 3.97
CA ALA A 201 8.98 -9.10 3.48
C ALA A 201 8.19 -7.79 3.69
N PHE A 202 6.88 -7.81 3.48
CA PHE A 202 6.00 -6.63 3.49
C PHE A 202 4.70 -6.89 4.28
N PRO A 203 4.77 -7.05 5.62
CA PRO A 203 3.63 -7.49 6.45
C PRO A 203 2.41 -6.56 6.43
N ALA A 204 2.63 -5.28 6.10
CA ALA A 204 1.62 -4.23 6.08
C ALA A 204 1.02 -3.98 4.69
N VAL A 205 1.38 -4.76 3.67
CA VAL A 205 0.96 -4.56 2.27
C VAL A 205 0.34 -5.84 1.71
N PRO A 206 -0.75 -5.78 0.92
CA PRO A 206 -1.26 -6.96 0.22
C PRO A 206 -0.18 -7.57 -0.69
N PRO A 207 -0.03 -8.91 -0.71
CA PRO A 207 1.01 -9.60 -1.47
C PRO A 207 0.67 -9.61 -2.96
N VAL A 208 1.05 -8.54 -3.67
CA VAL A 208 0.81 -8.39 -5.11
C VAL A 208 2.06 -8.75 -5.91
N VAL A 209 1.89 -9.51 -6.99
CA VAL A 209 2.92 -9.88 -7.96
C VAL A 209 2.49 -9.54 -9.38
N GLY A 210 3.43 -9.40 -10.30
CA GLY A 210 3.15 -9.41 -11.74
C GLY A 210 3.30 -10.82 -12.32
N LEU A 211 2.49 -11.17 -13.30
CA LEU A 211 2.51 -12.44 -14.02
C LEU A 211 2.51 -12.21 -15.53
N TRP A 212 3.40 -12.92 -16.23
CA TRP A 212 3.48 -12.89 -17.68
C TRP A 212 4.03 -14.20 -18.24
N SER A 213 3.72 -14.48 -19.50
CA SER A 213 4.24 -15.64 -20.24
C SER A 213 4.28 -15.33 -21.73
N GLU A 214 5.11 -16.04 -22.50
CA GLU A 214 5.14 -15.85 -23.96
C GLU A 214 3.82 -16.27 -24.64
N ARG A 215 3.14 -17.26 -24.07
CA ARG A 215 1.83 -17.75 -24.52
C ARG A 215 0.74 -17.16 -23.65
N ARG A 216 -0.45 -16.96 -24.21
CA ARG A 216 -1.61 -16.56 -23.41
C ARG A 216 -2.03 -17.65 -22.43
N GLY A 217 -2.36 -17.24 -21.22
CA GLY A 217 -2.94 -18.06 -20.17
C GLY A 217 -4.06 -17.31 -19.46
N THR A 218 -4.81 -18.01 -18.60
CA THR A 218 -5.79 -17.39 -17.70
C THR A 218 -5.51 -17.79 -16.26
N VAL A 219 -5.78 -16.88 -15.33
CA VAL A 219 -5.78 -17.12 -13.88
C VAL A 219 -7.19 -16.89 -13.37
N ALA A 220 -7.74 -17.85 -12.64
CA ALA A 220 -9.02 -17.74 -11.97
C ALA A 220 -8.83 -17.21 -10.54
N VAL A 221 -9.66 -16.25 -10.15
CA VAL A 221 -9.54 -15.51 -8.90
C VAL A 221 -10.88 -15.52 -8.14
N GLU A 222 -10.85 -15.79 -6.82
CA GLU A 222 -12.05 -15.75 -5.97
C GLU A 222 -12.27 -14.32 -5.42
N GLU A 223 -13.24 -13.61 -5.99
CA GLU A 223 -13.57 -12.24 -5.60
C GLU A 223 -14.12 -12.20 -4.16
N GLY A 224 -13.53 -11.36 -3.30
CA GLY A 224 -13.98 -11.15 -1.92
C GLY A 224 -13.13 -11.82 -0.82
N ALA A 225 -12.25 -12.76 -1.15
CA ALA A 225 -11.37 -13.41 -0.17
C ALA A 225 -10.39 -12.45 0.55
N GLN A 226 -10.11 -11.30 -0.07
CA GLN A 226 -9.23 -10.24 0.44
C GLN A 226 -9.85 -9.37 1.56
N HIS A 227 -11.17 -9.36 1.69
CA HIS A 227 -11.89 -8.65 2.75
C HIS A 227 -12.40 -9.70 3.75
N ALA A 228 -11.76 -9.80 4.93
CA ALA A 228 -12.25 -10.67 5.99
C ALA A 228 -13.72 -10.33 6.32
N GLY A 229 -14.66 -11.19 5.91
CA GLY A 229 -16.09 -11.06 6.21
C GLY A 229 -17.06 -10.89 5.02
N ALA A 230 -16.61 -10.90 3.75
CA ALA A 230 -17.52 -10.88 2.60
C ALA A 230 -18.03 -12.31 2.24
N PRO A 231 -19.31 -12.48 1.82
CA PRO A 231 -19.79 -13.77 1.35
C PRO A 231 -19.01 -14.17 0.09
N ALA A 232 -18.49 -15.40 0.08
CA ALA A 232 -17.78 -15.96 -1.08
C ALA A 232 -18.65 -15.85 -2.33
N ALA A 233 -18.23 -15.06 -3.32
CA ALA A 233 -18.90 -15.00 -4.60
C ALA A 233 -18.75 -16.37 -5.30
N SER A 234 -19.86 -16.87 -5.87
CA SER A 234 -20.03 -18.27 -6.26
C SER A 234 -19.27 -18.71 -7.52
N ASN A 235 -18.57 -17.83 -8.23
CA ASN A 235 -17.81 -18.20 -9.44
C ASN A 235 -16.47 -17.45 -9.52
N PRO A 236 -15.35 -18.14 -9.73
CA PRO A 236 -14.06 -17.51 -9.99
C PRO A 236 -14.11 -16.64 -11.24
N ILE A 237 -13.50 -15.46 -11.19
CA ILE A 237 -13.34 -14.58 -12.37
C ILE A 237 -12.01 -14.91 -13.03
N GLU A 238 -12.03 -15.15 -14.34
CA GLU A 238 -10.82 -15.42 -15.12
C GLU A 238 -10.20 -14.13 -15.64
N HIS A 239 -8.89 -13.99 -15.41
CA HIS A 239 -8.07 -12.90 -15.88
C HIS A 239 -7.01 -13.41 -16.86
N GLY A 240 -6.92 -12.77 -18.02
CA GLY A 240 -5.90 -13.09 -19.02
C GLY A 240 -4.51 -12.60 -18.62
N PHE A 241 -3.49 -13.36 -18.99
CA PHE A 241 -2.10 -12.98 -18.91
C PHE A 241 -1.29 -13.57 -20.07
N GLY A 242 -0.10 -13.02 -20.29
CA GLY A 242 0.84 -13.47 -21.31
C GLY A 242 0.60 -12.86 -22.69
N ASP A 243 1.56 -13.10 -23.60
CA ASP A 243 1.68 -12.43 -24.90
C ASP A 243 1.72 -10.91 -24.73
N ARG A 244 0.56 -10.25 -24.77
CA ARG A 244 0.37 -8.80 -24.68
C ARG A 244 -0.30 -8.34 -23.39
N GLU A 245 -0.48 -9.24 -22.44
CA GLU A 245 -1.21 -8.98 -21.20
C GLU A 245 -0.28 -9.22 -20.01
N LEU A 246 -0.03 -8.18 -19.21
CA LEU A 246 0.59 -8.31 -17.90
C LEU A 246 -0.53 -8.38 -16.86
N LEU A 247 -0.53 -9.42 -16.04
CA LEU A 247 -1.50 -9.54 -14.95
C LEU A 247 -0.84 -9.14 -13.64
N LEU A 248 -1.37 -8.13 -12.97
CA LEU A 248 -1.06 -7.85 -11.57
C LEU A 248 -2.07 -8.57 -10.68
N LEU A 249 -1.58 -9.32 -9.70
CA LEU A 249 -2.38 -10.26 -8.95
C LEU A 249 -2.08 -10.17 -7.45
N ASN A 250 -3.12 -9.91 -6.66
CA ASN A 250 -3.10 -10.06 -5.21
C ASN A 250 -3.25 -11.54 -4.84
N LEU A 251 -2.21 -12.13 -4.24
CA LEU A 251 -2.19 -13.55 -3.87
C LEU A 251 -3.13 -13.90 -2.70
N ASP A 252 -3.75 -12.90 -2.05
CA ASP A 252 -4.80 -13.13 -1.04
C ASP A 252 -6.16 -13.55 -1.65
N THR A 253 -6.27 -13.52 -2.98
CA THR A 253 -7.49 -13.89 -3.72
C THR A 253 -7.60 -15.38 -4.07
N ALA A 254 -6.72 -16.21 -3.50
CA ALA A 254 -6.63 -17.65 -3.75
C ALA A 254 -6.59 -18.01 -5.25
N PRO A 255 -5.62 -17.46 -6.01
CA PRO A 255 -5.55 -17.67 -7.46
C PRO A 255 -5.31 -19.13 -7.84
N SER A 256 -5.87 -19.54 -8.97
CA SER A 256 -5.66 -20.88 -9.56
C SER A 256 -5.54 -20.81 -11.09
N LEU A 257 -4.84 -21.78 -11.69
CA LEU A 257 -4.78 -21.92 -13.15
C LEU A 257 -5.87 -22.91 -13.59
N PRO A 258 -6.91 -22.48 -14.34
CA PRO A 258 -7.93 -23.37 -14.83
C PRO A 258 -7.37 -24.33 -15.87
N ARG A 259 -7.86 -25.58 -15.86
CA ARG A 259 -7.44 -26.60 -16.84
C ARG A 259 -7.86 -26.16 -18.24
N GLY A 260 -6.90 -26.13 -19.17
CA GLY A 260 -7.15 -25.67 -20.54
C GLY A 260 -7.17 -24.15 -20.71
N GLY A 261 -6.84 -23.38 -19.68
CA GLY A 261 -6.75 -21.91 -19.71
C GLY A 261 -5.57 -21.35 -20.52
N GLY A 262 -4.75 -22.21 -21.15
CA GLY A 262 -3.61 -21.81 -21.97
C GLY A 262 -2.28 -22.12 -21.28
N ALA A 263 -1.47 -21.09 -21.03
CA ALA A 263 -0.15 -21.23 -20.41
C ALA A 263 -0.25 -21.81 -18.99
N GLU A 264 0.36 -22.98 -18.78
CA GLU A 264 0.47 -23.63 -17.46
C GLU A 264 1.73 -23.21 -16.68
N ARG A 265 2.68 -22.58 -17.39
CA ARG A 265 3.93 -22.06 -16.86
C ARG A 265 4.03 -20.56 -17.13
N PHE A 266 4.54 -19.82 -16.16
CA PHE A 266 4.64 -18.36 -16.23
C PHE A 266 5.92 -17.83 -15.58
N THR A 267 6.24 -16.59 -15.92
CA THR A 267 7.22 -15.76 -15.23
C THR A 267 6.49 -14.87 -14.23
N ALA A 268 6.96 -14.86 -12.98
CA ALA A 268 6.48 -13.93 -11.96
C ALA A 268 7.49 -12.81 -11.72
N PHE A 269 6.96 -11.61 -11.51
CA PHE A 269 7.67 -10.42 -11.10
C PHE A 269 7.36 -10.19 -9.63
N VAL A 270 8.28 -10.60 -8.77
CA VAL A 270 8.07 -10.68 -7.31
C VAL A 270 8.81 -9.53 -6.62
N PRO A 271 8.10 -8.67 -5.88
CA PRO A 271 8.75 -7.70 -5.01
C PRO A 271 9.62 -8.36 -3.95
N CYS A 272 10.83 -7.86 -3.77
CA CYS A 272 11.69 -8.21 -2.64
C CYS A 272 12.29 -6.96 -1.99
N ARG A 273 12.79 -7.11 -0.77
CA ARG A 273 13.50 -6.00 -0.12
C ARG A 273 14.83 -5.78 -0.85
N PRO A 274 15.24 -4.52 -1.10
CA PRO A 274 16.56 -4.26 -1.67
C PRO A 274 17.64 -4.85 -0.76
N GLU A 275 18.65 -5.49 -1.35
CA GLU A 275 19.85 -5.91 -0.62
C GLU A 275 20.54 -4.68 -0.03
N VAL A 276 20.90 -4.74 1.26
CA VAL A 276 21.53 -3.63 2.02
C VAL A 276 23.03 -3.59 1.76
#